data_AF-A0A4Q6F553-F1
#
_entry.id   AF-A0A4Q6F553-F1
#
_cell.length_a   1.000
_cell.length_b   1.000
_cell.length_c   1.000
_cell.angle_alpha   90.00
_cell.angle_beta   90.00
_cell.angle_gamma   90.00
#
_symmetry.space_group_name_H-M   'P 1'
#
loop_
_entity.id
_entity.type
_entity.pdbx_description
1 polymer ?
#
loop_
_entity_poly.entity_id
_entity_poly.type
_entity_poly.pdbx_seq_one_letter_code
_entity_poly.pdbx_strand_id
1 'polypeptide(L)'
;MGPKTKHSLRLLLFCALIQGLWACGRDHSNPHSTLLILGGLKAEDTKLQSTLALQNASDSQIFCSGTLIHPELIVTSAHCLAGKKPAEIKVRMARGEVYDVSAMQSYKAEQKFGVNFDIAWIRLQKPAEGYEPVEILRSAEALVAKKSVTAAGYGQRESHCPKGEVSCPSEELFQSPVRIKDYVNRGRWFHLVLTSTEPGQGPCLPALRSG
;
A
#
# COMPACT_ATOMS: atom_id res chain seq x y z
N MET A 1 50.70 -77.24 -8.43
CA MET A 1 51.43 -76.33 -9.33
C MET A 1 50.40 -75.60 -10.18
N GLY A 2 50.25 -74.27 -10.01
CA GLY A 2 49.60 -73.46 -11.05
C GLY A 2 50.40 -73.54 -12.37
N PRO A 3 49.89 -73.09 -13.54
CA PRO A 3 49.55 -71.66 -13.68
C PRO A 3 48.62 -71.27 -14.87
N LYS A 4 48.50 -69.93 -15.06
CA LYS A 4 48.33 -69.16 -16.32
C LYS A 4 46.93 -68.94 -16.96
N THR A 5 46.42 -67.73 -16.67
CA THR A 5 46.00 -66.66 -17.63
C THR A 5 45.17 -67.01 -18.86
N LYS A 6 44.06 -66.28 -19.07
CA LYS A 6 43.65 -65.78 -20.40
C LYS A 6 42.79 -64.51 -20.32
N HIS A 7 42.99 -63.68 -21.34
CA HIS A 7 42.59 -62.29 -21.51
C HIS A 7 41.12 -62.06 -21.88
N SER A 8 40.70 -60.82 -21.62
CA SER A 8 39.88 -59.96 -22.48
C SER A 8 38.44 -60.38 -22.78
N LEU A 9 37.49 -59.59 -22.26
CA LEU A 9 36.46 -59.04 -23.15
C LEU A 9 35.99 -57.66 -22.68
N ARG A 10 36.22 -56.70 -23.57
CA ARG A 10 35.79 -55.29 -23.52
C ARG A 10 34.29 -55.19 -23.22
N LEU A 11 33.92 -54.39 -22.21
CA LEU A 11 32.56 -53.87 -22.09
C LEU A 11 32.60 -52.34 -21.92
N LEU A 12 32.39 -51.68 -23.07
CA LEU A 12 31.71 -50.40 -23.24
C LEU A 12 32.37 -49.14 -22.64
N LEU A 13 33.30 -48.59 -23.45
CA LEU A 13 33.35 -47.15 -23.76
C LEU A 13 31.93 -46.62 -24.05
N PHE A 14 31.24 -46.06 -23.07
CA PHE A 14 30.10 -45.15 -23.27
C PHE A 14 29.78 -44.40 -21.96
N CYS A 15 30.74 -43.61 -21.46
CA CYS A 15 30.48 -42.59 -20.43
C CYS A 15 31.41 -41.38 -20.63
N ALA A 16 31.69 -41.05 -21.89
CA ALA A 16 32.40 -39.83 -22.28
C ALA A 16 31.46 -38.96 -23.09
N LEU A 17 30.38 -38.48 -22.45
CA LEU A 17 29.57 -37.34 -22.88
C LEU A 17 28.71 -36.95 -21.68
N ILE A 18 28.69 -35.64 -21.39
CA ILE A 18 27.88 -34.97 -20.35
C ILE A 18 28.49 -35.01 -18.94
N GLN A 19 29.59 -34.27 -18.73
CA GLN A 19 29.69 -33.31 -17.62
C GLN A 19 30.55 -32.13 -18.08
N GLY A 20 29.99 -31.36 -19.01
CA GLY A 20 30.53 -30.06 -19.36
C GLY A 20 30.21 -29.04 -18.26
N LEU A 21 31.25 -28.28 -17.89
CA LEU A 21 31.17 -26.97 -17.25
C LEU A 21 30.69 -26.94 -15.79
N TRP A 22 31.61 -27.28 -14.87
CA TRP A 22 31.75 -26.47 -13.66
C TRP A 22 32.47 -25.16 -14.05
N ALA A 23 31.72 -24.23 -14.63
CA ALA A 23 32.11 -22.85 -14.73
C ALA A 23 31.35 -22.08 -13.64
N CYS A 24 32.07 -21.48 -12.70
CA CYS A 24 31.51 -20.57 -11.72
C CYS A 24 30.85 -19.36 -12.41
N GLY A 25 29.67 -18.98 -11.94
CA GLY A 25 29.12 -17.63 -12.04
C GLY A 25 28.32 -17.31 -13.30
N ARG A 26 27.01 -17.24 -13.15
CA ARG A 26 26.18 -16.12 -13.64
C ARG A 26 24.89 -16.11 -12.85
N ASP A 27 24.93 -15.30 -11.81
CA ASP A 27 23.86 -14.44 -11.32
C ASP A 27 22.47 -14.82 -11.88
N HIS A 28 21.73 -15.62 -11.12
CA HIS A 28 20.28 -15.50 -11.15
C HIS A 28 19.98 -14.15 -10.52
N SER A 29 20.10 -13.11 -11.36
CA SER A 29 19.30 -11.91 -11.23
C SER A 29 17.86 -12.40 -11.25
N ASN A 30 17.36 -12.75 -10.06
CA ASN A 30 15.95 -12.75 -9.81
C ASN A 30 15.54 -11.32 -10.14
N PRO A 31 14.86 -11.06 -11.27
CA PRO A 31 14.58 -9.70 -11.66
C PRO A 31 13.68 -9.14 -10.58
N HIS A 32 14.29 -8.29 -9.75
CA HIS A 32 13.67 -7.28 -8.91
C HIS A 32 12.20 -7.58 -8.58
N SER A 33 11.96 -8.18 -7.41
CA SER A 33 10.69 -7.99 -6.72
C SER A 33 10.43 -6.48 -6.67
N THR A 34 9.59 -6.01 -7.58
CA THR A 34 9.33 -4.59 -7.79
C THR A 34 8.33 -4.20 -6.71
N LEU A 35 8.82 -3.70 -5.57
CA LEU A 35 7.97 -3.43 -4.42
C LEU A 35 7.42 -1.99 -4.47
N LEU A 36 6.12 -1.88 -4.19
CA LEU A 36 5.21 -0.72 -4.22
C LEU A 36 4.47 -0.70 -2.86
N ILE A 37 3.26 -0.13 -2.65
CA ILE A 37 2.38 -0.58 -1.53
C ILE A 37 2.57 -2.09 -1.47
N LEU A 38 3.21 -2.69 -0.46
CA LEU A 38 4.03 -3.90 -0.69
C LEU A 38 3.30 -4.88 -1.64
N GLY A 39 3.90 -5.20 -2.80
CA GLY A 39 3.29 -6.05 -3.85
C GLY A 39 1.95 -5.62 -4.48
N GLY A 40 1.57 -4.34 -4.41
CA GLY A 40 0.34 -3.76 -4.95
C GLY A 40 0.44 -3.36 -6.42
N LEU A 41 -0.70 -3.20 -7.07
CA LEU A 41 -0.80 -2.87 -8.50
C LEU A 41 -1.18 -1.41 -8.69
N LYS A 42 -0.74 -0.82 -9.81
CA LYS A 42 -1.25 0.50 -10.24
C LYS A 42 -2.77 0.42 -10.39
N ALA A 43 -3.48 1.40 -9.84
CA ALA A 43 -4.93 1.42 -9.91
C ALA A 43 -5.38 1.93 -11.29
N GLU A 44 -6.09 1.09 -12.03
CA GLU A 44 -6.72 1.46 -13.31
C GLU A 44 -8.24 1.64 -13.19
N ASP A 45 -8.85 1.14 -12.10
CA ASP A 45 -10.29 1.24 -11.89
C ASP A 45 -10.70 2.69 -11.59
N THR A 46 -11.59 3.22 -12.41
CA THR A 46 -12.25 4.53 -12.24
C THR A 46 -12.85 4.72 -10.86
N LYS A 47 -13.37 3.68 -10.20
CA LYS A 47 -13.95 3.76 -8.85
C LYS A 47 -12.92 4.17 -7.80
N LEU A 48 -11.65 3.82 -8.02
CA LEU A 48 -10.54 4.17 -7.13
C LEU A 48 -10.05 5.60 -7.36
N GLN A 49 -10.46 6.28 -8.43
CA GLN A 49 -10.10 7.68 -8.68
C GLN A 49 -10.70 8.66 -7.67
N SER A 50 -11.64 8.21 -6.84
CA SER A 50 -12.11 8.90 -5.64
C SER A 50 -11.08 8.94 -4.51
N THR A 51 -10.04 8.10 -4.57
CA THR A 51 -8.88 8.15 -3.68
C THR A 51 -7.96 9.28 -4.14
N LEU A 52 -7.54 10.10 -3.19
CA LEU A 52 -6.75 11.31 -3.46
C LEU A 52 -5.52 11.38 -2.55
N ALA A 53 -4.56 12.21 -2.96
CA ALA A 53 -3.37 12.50 -2.18
C ALA A 53 -3.55 13.82 -1.42
N LEU A 54 -3.15 13.84 -0.16
CA LEU A 54 -2.95 15.05 0.62
C LEU A 54 -1.48 15.43 0.57
N GLN A 55 -1.20 16.64 0.12
CA GLN A 55 0.17 17.13 -0.05
C GLN A 55 0.36 18.49 0.62
N ASN A 56 1.59 18.77 1.07
CA ASN A 56 1.91 20.07 1.63
C ASN A 56 1.85 21.14 0.53
N ALA A 57 1.30 22.31 0.86
CA ALA A 57 1.25 23.43 -0.08
C ALA A 57 2.63 24.01 -0.43
N SER A 58 3.63 23.82 0.44
CA SER A 58 4.97 24.40 0.29
C SER A 58 5.87 23.67 -0.71
N ASP A 59 5.80 22.34 -0.75
CA ASP A 59 6.74 21.50 -1.49
C ASP A 59 6.05 20.36 -2.26
N SER A 60 4.71 20.31 -2.25
CA SER A 60 3.90 19.25 -2.86
C SER A 60 4.22 17.84 -2.37
N GLN A 61 4.91 17.69 -1.22
CA GLN A 61 5.17 16.39 -0.64
C GLN A 61 3.85 15.75 -0.18
N ILE A 62 3.56 14.58 -0.72
CA ILE A 62 2.43 13.74 -0.30
C ILE A 62 2.73 13.17 1.09
N PHE A 63 1.82 13.41 2.04
CA PHE A 63 1.96 12.94 3.41
C PHE A 63 0.83 11.98 3.82
N CYS A 64 -0.31 12.04 3.15
CA CYS A 64 -1.48 11.21 3.46
C CYS A 64 -2.33 10.94 2.21
N SER A 65 -3.35 10.10 2.36
CA SER A 65 -4.42 9.94 1.38
C SER A 65 -5.79 10.30 1.99
N GLY A 66 -6.79 10.43 1.13
CA GLY A 66 -8.18 10.66 1.51
C GLY A 66 -9.14 10.06 0.50
N THR A 67 -10.44 10.21 0.75
CA THR A 67 -11.50 9.69 -0.12
C THR A 67 -12.57 10.74 -0.36
N LEU A 68 -12.89 11.00 -1.62
CA LEU A 68 -13.99 11.87 -2.04
C LEU A 68 -15.35 11.18 -1.78
N ILE A 69 -16.19 11.78 -0.96
CA ILE A 69 -17.53 11.26 -0.59
C ILE A 69 -18.68 12.17 -1.04
N HIS A 70 -18.34 13.38 -1.51
CA HIS A 70 -19.22 14.35 -2.17
C HIS A 70 -18.33 15.20 -3.09
N PRO A 71 -18.83 15.88 -4.14
CA PRO A 71 -17.97 16.69 -5.04
C PRO A 71 -17.05 17.69 -4.34
N GLU A 72 -17.38 18.16 -3.14
CA GLU A 72 -16.54 19.06 -2.33
C GLU A 72 -16.08 18.47 -1.00
N LEU A 73 -16.52 17.26 -0.62
CA LEU A 73 -16.28 16.72 0.73
C LEU A 73 -15.42 15.47 0.67
N ILE A 74 -14.39 15.48 1.50
CA ILE A 74 -13.38 14.43 1.59
C ILE A 74 -13.33 13.93 3.03
N VAL A 75 -13.18 12.61 3.19
CA VAL A 75 -12.87 11.98 4.47
C VAL A 75 -11.40 11.56 4.48
N THR A 76 -10.75 11.77 5.62
CA THR A 76 -9.37 11.34 5.91
C THR A 76 -9.22 11.06 7.40
N SER A 77 -8.01 10.81 7.87
CA SER A 77 -7.73 10.63 9.30
C SER A 77 -7.53 11.96 10.03
N ALA A 78 -7.79 11.99 11.33
CA ALA A 78 -7.53 13.16 12.15
C ALA A 78 -6.03 13.41 12.31
N HIS A 79 -5.21 12.36 12.39
CA HIS A 79 -3.77 12.50 12.51
C HIS A 79 -3.14 13.17 11.28
N CYS A 80 -3.73 13.00 10.08
CA CYS A 80 -3.24 13.67 8.86
C CYS A 80 -3.37 15.19 8.94
N LEU A 81 -4.35 15.70 9.68
CA LEU A 81 -4.62 17.14 9.79
C LEU A 81 -4.05 17.78 11.06
N ALA A 82 -3.47 16.97 11.95
CA ALA A 82 -2.98 17.44 13.24
C ALA A 82 -1.92 18.55 13.06
N GLY A 83 -2.18 19.71 13.65
CA GLY A 83 -1.26 20.86 13.62
C GLY A 83 -1.18 21.59 12.28
N LYS A 84 -1.99 21.21 11.27
CA LYS A 84 -2.04 21.88 9.96
C LYS A 84 -3.21 22.87 9.89
N LYS A 85 -3.11 23.88 9.04
CA LYS A 85 -4.19 24.78 8.62
C LYS A 85 -4.65 24.46 7.19
N PRO A 86 -5.88 24.83 6.78
CA PRO A 86 -6.37 24.63 5.41
C PRO A 86 -5.38 25.08 4.32
N ALA A 87 -4.78 26.26 4.47
CA ALA A 87 -3.85 26.82 3.49
C ALA A 87 -2.53 26.04 3.35
N GLU A 88 -2.19 25.18 4.30
CA GLU A 88 -0.97 24.36 4.29
C GLU A 88 -1.17 23.03 3.55
N ILE A 89 -2.40 22.71 3.15
CA ILE A 89 -2.76 21.45 2.51
C ILE A 89 -3.31 21.72 1.12
N LYS A 90 -2.86 20.91 0.15
CA LYS A 90 -3.50 20.78 -1.16
C LYS A 90 -4.02 19.36 -1.33
N VAL A 91 -5.09 19.23 -2.10
CA VAL A 91 -5.67 17.94 -2.48
C VAL A 91 -5.31 17.67 -3.93
N ARG A 92 -4.61 16.57 -4.21
CA ARG A 92 -4.32 16.13 -5.59
C ARG A 92 -5.17 14.93 -5.95
N MET A 93 -5.93 15.05 -7.03
CA MET A 93 -6.82 14.01 -7.54
C MET A 93 -6.07 13.03 -8.47
N ALA A 94 -6.71 11.92 -8.82
CA ALA A 94 -6.05 10.82 -9.54
C ALA A 94 -5.56 11.16 -10.96
N ARG A 95 -6.08 12.20 -11.61
CA ARG A 95 -5.62 12.64 -12.94
C ARG A 95 -4.65 13.83 -12.85
N GLY A 96 -4.26 14.22 -11.63
CA GLY A 96 -3.22 15.22 -11.36
C GLY A 96 -3.74 16.62 -11.00
N GLU A 97 -5.05 16.86 -11.09
CA GLU A 97 -5.67 18.13 -10.71
C GLU A 97 -5.47 18.41 -9.22
N VAL A 98 -5.15 19.66 -8.89
CA VAL A 98 -4.89 20.11 -7.53
C VAL A 98 -5.97 21.10 -7.09
N TYR A 99 -6.49 20.90 -5.88
CA TYR A 99 -7.56 21.68 -5.28
C TYR A 99 -7.11 22.32 -3.97
N ASP A 100 -7.61 23.53 -3.75
CA ASP A 100 -7.48 24.26 -2.49
C ASP A 100 -8.49 23.76 -1.46
N VAL A 101 -8.06 23.79 -0.20
CA VAL A 101 -8.89 23.44 0.95
C VAL A 101 -9.51 24.71 1.52
N SER A 102 -10.85 24.76 1.58
CA SER A 102 -11.58 25.89 2.15
C SER A 102 -11.79 25.75 3.66
N ALA A 103 -12.03 24.53 4.12
CA ALA A 103 -12.23 24.22 5.54
C ALA A 103 -11.85 22.78 5.83
N MET A 104 -11.55 22.48 7.08
CA MET A 104 -11.33 21.12 7.54
C MET A 104 -11.59 21.03 9.04
N GLN A 105 -11.95 19.84 9.52
CA GLN A 105 -12.19 19.61 10.93
C GLN A 105 -11.96 18.14 11.28
N SER A 106 -11.19 17.92 12.35
CA SER A 106 -11.08 16.62 12.99
C SER A 106 -12.27 16.38 13.92
N TYR A 107 -12.74 15.14 14.01
CA TYR A 107 -13.83 14.77 14.93
C TYR A 107 -13.52 15.15 16.39
N LYS A 108 -12.26 15.02 16.81
CA LYS A 108 -11.75 15.54 18.08
C LYS A 108 -10.62 16.53 17.81
N ALA A 109 -10.64 17.64 18.55
CA ALA A 109 -9.59 18.67 18.48
C ALA A 109 -8.23 18.16 18.95
N GLU A 110 -8.23 17.21 19.91
CA GLU A 110 -7.03 16.57 20.41
C GLU A 110 -7.21 15.04 20.38
N GLN A 111 -6.33 14.34 19.67
CA GLN A 111 -6.26 12.87 19.71
C GLN A 111 -5.52 12.43 20.98
N LYS A 112 -6.19 12.54 22.13
CA LYS A 112 -5.62 12.19 23.45
C LYS A 112 -5.57 10.69 23.73
N PHE A 113 -6.23 9.83 22.94
CA PHE A 113 -6.38 8.41 23.27
C PHE A 113 -6.49 7.47 22.05
N GLY A 114 -5.39 6.78 21.74
CA GLY A 114 -5.40 5.53 20.96
C GLY A 114 -5.86 5.64 19.50
N VAL A 115 -6.09 4.48 18.86
CA VAL A 115 -6.48 4.36 17.44
C VAL A 115 -7.96 4.69 17.17
N ASN A 116 -8.73 5.10 18.18
CA ASN A 116 -10.17 5.28 18.06
C ASN A 116 -10.51 6.68 17.55
N PHE A 117 -11.53 6.76 16.69
CA PHE A 117 -12.04 8.02 16.14
C PHE A 117 -10.97 8.85 15.40
N ASP A 118 -10.04 8.20 14.73
CA ASP A 118 -9.05 8.83 13.87
C ASP A 118 -9.66 9.21 12.52
N ILE A 119 -10.61 10.14 12.55
CA ILE A 119 -11.39 10.59 11.40
C ILE A 119 -11.53 12.11 11.37
N ALA A 120 -11.44 12.66 10.17
CA ALA A 120 -11.62 14.07 9.88
C ALA A 120 -12.25 14.27 8.50
N TRP A 121 -12.76 15.48 8.27
CA TRP A 121 -13.22 15.90 6.95
C TRP A 121 -12.45 17.11 6.44
N ILE A 122 -12.36 17.19 5.11
CA ILE A 122 -11.82 18.31 4.34
C ILE A 122 -12.91 18.77 3.37
N ARG A 123 -13.10 20.08 3.26
CA ARG A 123 -13.93 20.71 2.24
C ARG A 123 -13.05 21.39 1.20
N LEU A 124 -13.27 21.06 -0.07
CA LEU A 124 -12.63 21.73 -1.20
C LEU A 124 -13.19 23.14 -1.39
N GLN A 125 -12.40 24.02 -2.01
CA GLN A 125 -12.87 25.37 -2.36
C GLN A 125 -13.82 25.36 -3.58
N LYS A 126 -13.73 24.34 -4.42
CA LYS A 126 -14.61 24.11 -5.58
C LYS A 126 -14.87 22.61 -5.78
N PRO A 127 -15.98 22.22 -6.44
CA PRO A 127 -16.25 20.82 -6.74
C PRO A 127 -15.16 20.16 -7.57
N ALA A 128 -14.85 18.90 -7.26
CA ALA A 128 -13.98 18.04 -8.04
C ALA A 128 -14.75 17.45 -9.24
N GLU A 129 -14.80 18.22 -10.33
CA GLU A 129 -15.53 17.82 -11.54
C GLU A 129 -14.93 16.59 -12.22
N GLY A 130 -15.80 15.75 -12.78
CA GLY A 130 -15.39 14.52 -13.46
C GLY A 130 -14.89 13.42 -12.53
N TYR A 131 -15.10 13.53 -11.21
CA TYR A 131 -14.85 12.47 -10.24
C TYR A 131 -16.16 11.98 -9.64
N GLU A 132 -16.30 10.66 -9.52
CA GLU A 132 -17.45 10.04 -8.86
C GLU A 132 -17.13 9.84 -7.36
N PRO A 133 -17.88 10.47 -6.45
CA PRO A 133 -17.71 10.25 -5.03
C PRO A 133 -18.15 8.84 -4.62
N VAL A 134 -17.47 8.26 -3.62
CA VAL A 134 -17.80 6.93 -3.10
C VAL A 134 -18.82 7.02 -1.98
N GLU A 135 -19.80 6.10 -2.01
CA GLU A 135 -20.78 5.97 -0.94
C GLU A 135 -20.16 5.46 0.37
N ILE A 136 -20.58 6.06 1.47
CA ILE A 136 -20.23 5.59 2.81
C ILE A 136 -21.08 4.36 3.13
N LEU A 137 -20.42 3.31 3.60
CA LEU A 137 -21.09 2.13 4.12
C LEU A 137 -21.94 2.51 5.34
N ARG A 138 -23.26 2.33 5.24
CA ARG A 138 -24.22 2.78 6.26
C ARG A 138 -24.41 1.81 7.42
N SER A 139 -23.91 0.58 7.31
CA SER A 139 -24.01 -0.39 8.41
C SER A 139 -22.85 -1.36 8.46
N ALA A 140 -22.58 -1.86 9.67
CA ALA A 140 -21.47 -2.78 9.92
C ALA A 140 -21.80 -4.21 9.47
N GLU A 141 -23.06 -4.54 9.16
CA GLU A 141 -23.45 -5.89 8.75
C GLU A 141 -22.75 -6.34 7.45
N ALA A 142 -22.35 -5.40 6.60
CA ALA A 142 -21.58 -5.71 5.38
C ALA A 142 -20.09 -6.05 5.65
N LEU A 143 -19.60 -5.83 6.87
CA LEU A 143 -18.23 -6.11 7.30
C LEU A 143 -18.05 -7.59 7.68
N VAL A 144 -18.38 -8.47 6.74
CA VAL A 144 -18.29 -9.92 6.92
C VAL A 144 -16.82 -10.36 6.94
N ALA A 145 -16.44 -11.14 7.95
CA ALA A 145 -15.09 -11.71 8.04
C ALA A 145 -14.72 -12.51 6.78
N LYS A 146 -13.45 -12.46 6.39
CA LYS A 146 -12.85 -13.05 5.19
C LYS A 146 -13.29 -12.44 3.86
N LYS A 147 -14.17 -11.43 3.85
CA LYS A 147 -14.46 -10.66 2.64
C LYS A 147 -13.19 -9.92 2.19
N SER A 148 -12.86 -10.06 0.92
CA SER A 148 -11.78 -9.28 0.29
C SER A 148 -12.31 -7.88 -0.01
N VAL A 149 -11.53 -6.86 0.33
CA VAL A 149 -11.76 -5.45 0.03
C VAL A 149 -10.49 -4.83 -0.50
N THR A 150 -10.60 -3.75 -1.26
CA THR A 150 -9.43 -3.08 -1.84
C THR A 150 -9.01 -1.92 -0.95
N ALA A 151 -7.75 -1.89 -0.56
CA ALA A 151 -7.10 -0.69 -0.03
C ALA A 151 -6.42 0.05 -1.18
N ALA A 152 -6.59 1.37 -1.27
CA ALA A 152 -5.94 2.19 -2.27
C ALA A 152 -5.33 3.45 -1.64
N GLY A 153 -4.25 3.96 -2.22
CA GLY A 153 -3.60 5.17 -1.73
C GLY A 153 -2.32 5.53 -2.47
N TYR A 154 -1.76 6.68 -2.08
CA TYR A 154 -0.51 7.25 -2.60
C TYR A 154 0.65 7.04 -1.62
N GLY A 155 0.58 5.96 -0.83
CA GLY A 155 1.52 5.67 0.25
C GLY A 155 2.93 5.35 -0.25
N GLN A 156 3.87 5.32 0.70
CA GLN A 156 5.26 4.96 0.43
C GLN A 156 5.37 3.59 -0.24
N ARG A 157 6.36 3.43 -1.10
CA ARG A 157 6.63 2.17 -1.81
C ARG A 157 7.44 1.17 -0.98
N GLU A 158 7.99 1.60 0.14
CA GLU A 158 8.83 0.78 1.02
C GLU A 158 8.52 1.08 2.49
N SER A 159 8.75 0.10 3.35
CA SER A 159 8.59 0.25 4.80
C SER A 159 9.66 1.14 5.43
N HIS A 160 10.76 1.37 4.73
CA HIS A 160 11.85 2.24 5.14
C HIS A 160 12.17 3.20 4.00
N CYS A 161 11.98 4.50 4.24
CA CYS A 161 12.23 5.53 3.26
C CYS A 161 13.26 6.55 3.78
N PRO A 162 14.56 6.35 3.48
CA PRO A 162 15.61 7.32 3.76
C PRO A 162 15.31 8.68 3.15
N LYS A 163 15.71 9.75 3.85
CA LYS A 163 15.58 11.11 3.31
C LYS A 163 16.42 11.24 2.03
N GLY A 164 15.80 11.73 0.95
CA GLY A 164 16.45 11.97 -0.34
C GLY A 164 16.33 10.82 -1.34
N GLU A 165 15.67 9.71 -0.97
CA GLU A 165 15.46 8.59 -1.88
C GLU A 165 14.22 8.79 -2.76
N VAL A 166 14.45 8.94 -4.07
CA VAL A 166 13.43 9.29 -5.07
C VAL A 166 12.42 8.16 -5.31
N SER A 167 12.79 6.91 -5.02
CA SER A 167 11.94 5.73 -5.23
C SER A 167 10.80 5.60 -4.21
N CYS A 168 10.83 6.35 -3.12
CA CYS A 168 9.98 6.12 -1.96
C CYS A 168 8.60 6.78 -2.00
N PRO A 169 8.46 8.10 -2.28
CA PRO A 169 7.16 8.72 -2.46
C PRO A 169 6.53 8.28 -3.79
N SER A 170 5.29 7.80 -3.72
CA SER A 170 4.52 7.50 -4.92
C SER A 170 3.64 8.68 -5.32
N GLU A 171 3.89 9.24 -6.51
CA GLU A 171 2.93 10.15 -7.16
C GLU A 171 1.77 9.39 -7.83
N GLU A 172 1.85 8.08 -7.91
CA GLU A 172 0.85 7.22 -8.53
C GLU A 172 -0.10 6.61 -7.49
N LEU A 173 -1.33 6.33 -7.93
CA LEU A 173 -2.33 5.64 -7.13
C LEU A 173 -2.08 4.13 -7.21
N PHE A 174 -1.90 3.52 -6.05
CA PHE A 174 -1.74 2.07 -5.93
C PHE A 174 -2.92 1.45 -5.21
N GLN A 175 -3.15 0.17 -5.50
CA GLN A 175 -4.15 -0.65 -4.83
C GLN A 175 -3.55 -1.97 -4.34
N SER A 176 -4.10 -2.50 -3.25
CA SER A 176 -3.75 -3.80 -2.71
C SER A 176 -4.99 -4.49 -2.11
N PRO A 177 -5.20 -5.78 -2.38
CA PRO A 177 -6.27 -6.54 -1.75
C PRO A 177 -5.98 -6.73 -0.26
N VAL A 178 -6.97 -6.46 0.58
CA VAL A 178 -6.92 -6.72 2.02
C VAL A 178 -8.15 -7.53 2.42
N ARG A 179 -8.03 -8.36 3.46
CA ARG A 179 -9.13 -9.18 3.95
C ARG A 179 -9.64 -8.63 5.27
N ILE A 180 -10.96 -8.52 5.41
CA ILE A 180 -11.57 -8.19 6.71
C ILE A 180 -11.34 -9.37 7.66
N LYS A 181 -10.65 -9.13 8.78
CA LYS A 181 -10.41 -10.10 9.85
C LYS A 181 -11.53 -10.09 10.87
N ASP A 182 -11.85 -8.91 11.39
CA ASP A 182 -12.84 -8.71 12.46
C ASP A 182 -13.36 -7.27 12.42
N TYR A 183 -14.57 -7.06 12.93
CA TYR A 183 -15.09 -5.75 13.28
C TYR A 183 -15.15 -5.65 14.80
N VAL A 184 -14.24 -4.88 15.37
CA VAL A 184 -14.07 -4.79 16.82
C VAL A 184 -14.92 -3.63 17.33
N ASN A 185 -15.98 -4.00 18.05
CA ASN A 185 -16.87 -3.06 18.73
C ASN A 185 -17.09 -3.47 20.20
N ARG A 186 -16.01 -3.50 20.99
CA ARG A 186 -16.04 -3.97 22.38
C ARG A 186 -14.99 -3.32 23.28
N GLY A 187 -15.40 -2.98 24.50
CA GLY A 187 -14.52 -2.40 25.53
C GLY A 187 -13.91 -1.08 25.08
N ARG A 188 -12.59 -0.94 25.23
CA ARG A 188 -11.85 0.28 24.81
C ARG A 188 -11.58 0.38 23.31
N TRP A 189 -11.94 -0.63 22.52
CA TRP A 189 -11.72 -0.68 21.08
C TRP A 189 -13.08 -0.77 20.40
N PHE A 190 -13.57 0.37 19.90
CA PHE A 190 -14.89 0.45 19.28
C PHE A 190 -14.78 1.07 17.89
N HIS A 191 -15.64 0.63 16.98
CA HIS A 191 -15.67 1.06 15.58
C HIS A 191 -14.35 0.86 14.82
N LEU A 192 -13.67 -0.27 15.05
CA LEU A 192 -12.43 -0.61 14.33
C LEU A 192 -12.63 -1.81 13.40
N VAL A 193 -12.15 -1.68 12.16
CA VAL A 193 -12.07 -2.80 11.22
C VAL A 193 -10.64 -3.32 11.22
N LEU A 194 -10.47 -4.58 11.61
CA LEU A 194 -9.18 -5.25 11.49
C LEU A 194 -9.07 -5.83 10.09
N THR A 195 -7.98 -5.50 9.40
CA THR A 195 -7.65 -6.05 8.09
C THR A 195 -6.38 -6.89 8.18
N SER A 196 -6.22 -7.81 7.24
CA SER A 196 -4.98 -8.55 7.04
C SER A 196 -4.66 -8.67 5.58
N THR A 197 -3.39 -8.79 5.29
CA THR A 197 -2.86 -8.99 3.94
C THR A 197 -2.07 -10.28 3.86
N GLU A 198 -1.75 -10.69 2.63
CA GLU A 198 -0.81 -11.79 2.41
C GLU A 198 0.62 -11.31 2.75
N PRO A 199 1.52 -12.21 3.19
CA PRO A 199 2.91 -11.85 3.44
C PRO A 199 3.56 -11.17 2.23
N GLY A 200 4.25 -10.05 2.45
CA GLY A 200 4.85 -9.26 1.38
C GLY A 200 3.85 -8.41 0.59
N GLN A 201 2.57 -8.39 1.00
CA GLN A 201 1.55 -7.53 0.43
C GLN A 201 0.89 -6.59 1.44
N GLY A 202 0.48 -5.40 1.03
CA GLY A 202 -0.48 -4.58 1.78
C GLY A 202 -0.13 -3.10 1.97
N PRO A 203 -1.05 -2.31 2.56
CA PRO A 203 -0.81 -0.91 2.88
C PRO A 203 0.45 -0.81 3.75
N CYS A 204 1.35 0.12 3.37
CA CYS A 204 2.50 0.47 4.17
C CYS A 204 2.00 1.12 5.47
N LEU A 205 1.80 0.28 6.49
CA LEU A 205 1.62 0.77 7.85
C LEU A 205 2.99 1.28 8.29
N PRO A 206 3.10 2.51 8.82
CA PRO A 206 4.32 2.89 9.52
C PRO A 206 4.56 1.82 10.58
N ALA A 207 5.70 1.13 10.49
CA ALA A 207 6.10 0.21 11.54
C ALA A 207 6.01 0.99 12.85
N LEU A 208 5.15 0.53 13.77
CA LEU A 208 5.19 1.00 15.15
C LEU A 208 6.64 0.84 15.56
N ARG A 209 7.36 1.95 15.73
CA ARG A 209 8.66 1.91 16.40
C ARG A 209 8.37 1.35 17.78
N SER A 210 8.65 0.06 17.97
CA SER A 210 8.85 -0.52 19.28
C SER A 210 10.00 0.27 19.90
N GLY A 211 9.64 1.21 20.77
CA GLY A 211 10.57 1.82 21.71
C GLY A 211 11.05 0.81 22.72
#